data_AF-A0A1K1NQC8-F1
#
_entry.id   AF-A0A1K1NQC8-F1
#
_cell.length_a   1.000
_cell.length_b   1.000
_cell.length_c   1.000
_cell.angle_alpha   90.00
_cell.angle_beta   90.00
_cell.angle_gamma   90.00
#
_symmetry.space_group_name_H-M   'P 1'
#
loop_
_entity.id
_entity.type
_entity.pdbx_description
1 polymer ?
#
loop_
_entity_poly.entity_id
_entity_poly.type
_entity_poly.pdbx_seq_one_letter_code
_entity_poly.pdbx_strand_id
1 'polypeptide(L)'
;MDRFTEAKRTKRITIYADTPESVSRSVEAYNREMTECRAESKRMKLLEEAFVITDPLLTGVFSAAEAEKVFEKPALGAGILLAYAAAFILLALVKKNYIAAAAFSALLLILDLRFAIPLAFNISIAAAYSIRDKRLKKHDGYPAFLDIQMTFDRGTEPQENKGEKI
;
A
#
# COMPACT_ATOMS: atom_id res chain seq x y z
N MET A 1 18.42 -27.81 1.10
CA MET A 1 17.69 -26.53 1.00
C MET A 1 18.71 -25.51 0.56
N ASP A 2 18.44 -24.69 -0.46
CA ASP A 2 19.44 -23.74 -0.99
C ASP A 2 19.70 -22.60 0.03
N ARG A 3 20.97 -22.19 0.19
CA ARG A 3 21.42 -21.17 1.16
C ARG A 3 20.65 -19.86 1.01
N PHE A 4 20.33 -19.47 -0.21
CA PHE A 4 19.50 -18.29 -0.46
C PHE A 4 18.07 -18.46 0.08
N THR A 5 17.49 -19.65 -0.05
CA THR A 5 16.13 -19.95 0.45
C THR A 5 16.11 -19.92 1.98
N GLU A 6 17.14 -20.44 2.63
CA GLU A 6 17.29 -20.35 4.08
C GLU A 6 17.48 -18.92 4.56
N ALA A 7 18.32 -18.13 3.87
CA ALA A 7 18.53 -16.71 4.16
C ALA A 7 17.24 -15.89 4.02
N LYS A 8 16.37 -16.19 3.04
CA LYS A 8 15.04 -15.55 2.94
C LYS A 8 14.16 -15.82 4.16
N ARG A 9 14.30 -16.99 4.82
CA ARG A 9 13.54 -17.39 6.01
C ARG A 9 14.09 -16.75 7.29
N THR A 10 15.40 -16.81 7.50
CA THR A 10 16.09 -16.30 8.70
C THR A 10 16.33 -14.79 8.64
N LYS A 11 16.24 -14.19 7.44
CA LYS A 11 16.61 -12.80 7.14
C LYS A 11 18.07 -12.48 7.43
N ARG A 12 18.93 -13.49 7.45
CA ARG A 12 20.36 -13.35 7.73
C ARG A 12 21.15 -14.36 6.90
N ILE A 13 22.32 -13.94 6.45
CA ILE A 13 23.29 -14.82 5.79
C ILE A 13 24.71 -14.39 6.13
N THR A 14 25.58 -15.36 6.37
CA THR A 14 27.03 -15.13 6.43
C THR A 14 27.64 -15.57 5.10
N ILE A 15 28.33 -14.65 4.44
CA ILE A 15 29.09 -14.87 3.22
C ILE A 15 30.53 -15.19 3.64
N TYR A 16 30.92 -16.45 3.44
CA TYR A 16 32.27 -16.96 3.68
C TYR A 16 33.13 -16.82 2.42
N ALA A 17 34.45 -16.98 2.54
CA ALA A 17 35.38 -16.85 1.42
C ALA A 17 35.13 -17.87 0.29
N ASP A 18 34.58 -19.03 0.63
CA ASP A 18 34.21 -20.13 -0.28
C ASP A 18 32.74 -20.06 -0.75
N THR A 19 31.98 -19.05 -0.31
CA THR A 19 30.59 -18.91 -0.71
C THR A 19 30.49 -18.56 -2.20
N PRO A 20 29.70 -19.31 -2.99
CA PRO A 20 29.56 -19.03 -4.42
C PRO A 20 29.07 -17.61 -4.67
N GLU A 21 29.67 -16.92 -5.63
CA GLU A 21 29.30 -15.54 -5.97
C GLU A 21 27.83 -15.41 -6.41
N SER A 22 27.25 -16.48 -6.97
CA SER A 22 25.84 -16.57 -7.32
C SER A 22 24.90 -16.37 -6.12
N VAL A 23 25.30 -16.81 -4.93
CA VAL A 23 24.54 -16.63 -3.69
C VAL A 23 24.55 -15.15 -3.28
N SER A 24 25.74 -14.52 -3.24
CA SER A 24 25.87 -13.08 -2.93
C SER A 24 25.06 -12.21 -3.91
N ARG A 25 25.19 -12.44 -5.22
CA ARG A 25 24.43 -11.70 -6.25
C ARG A 25 22.91 -11.88 -6.08
N SER A 26 22.45 -13.08 -5.71
CA SER A 26 21.03 -13.34 -5.47
C SER A 26 20.50 -12.59 -4.24
N VAL A 27 21.30 -12.50 -3.17
CA VAL A 27 20.95 -11.74 -1.96
C VAL A 27 20.92 -10.24 -2.24
N GLU A 28 21.90 -9.72 -2.99
CA GLU A 28 21.92 -8.31 -3.39
C GLU A 28 20.73 -7.95 -4.28
N ALA A 29 20.40 -8.79 -5.26
CA ALA A 29 19.23 -8.61 -6.12
C ALA A 29 17.93 -8.60 -5.31
N TYR A 30 17.79 -9.53 -4.36
CA TYR A 30 16.66 -9.57 -3.44
C TYR A 30 16.53 -8.31 -2.59
N ASN A 31 17.63 -7.86 -1.96
CA ASN A 31 17.61 -6.65 -1.12
C ASN A 31 17.29 -5.38 -1.93
N ARG A 32 17.75 -5.32 -3.18
CA ARG A 32 17.37 -4.24 -4.11
C ARG A 32 15.88 -4.27 -4.39
N GLU A 33 15.31 -5.43 -4.71
CA GLU A 33 13.86 -5.59 -4.92
C GLU A 33 13.05 -5.18 -3.68
N MET A 34 13.47 -5.59 -2.47
CA MET A 34 12.84 -5.19 -1.22
C MET A 34 12.88 -3.66 -1.03
N THR A 35 13.99 -3.02 -1.39
CA THR A 35 14.13 -1.55 -1.32
C THR A 35 13.17 -0.85 -2.27
N GLU A 36 13.04 -1.33 -3.50
CA GLU A 36 12.09 -0.82 -4.49
C GLU A 36 10.64 -1.01 -4.00
N CYS A 37 10.31 -2.18 -3.43
CA CYS A 37 9.00 -2.45 -2.83
C CYS A 37 8.69 -1.51 -1.65
N ARG A 38 9.66 -1.21 -0.79
CA ARG A 38 9.49 -0.23 0.31
C ARG A 38 9.26 1.18 -0.21
N ALA A 39 10.00 1.61 -1.24
CA ALA A 39 9.80 2.91 -1.85
C ALA A 39 8.40 3.04 -2.46
N GLU A 40 7.93 1.98 -3.11
CA GLU A 40 6.59 1.93 -3.69
C GLU A 40 5.49 1.87 -2.60
N SER A 41 5.72 1.15 -1.50
CA SER A 41 4.82 1.16 -0.33
C SER A 41 4.69 2.54 0.30
N LYS A 42 5.78 3.31 0.40
CA LYS A 42 5.73 4.73 0.82
C LYS A 42 4.88 5.59 -0.11
N ARG A 43 5.01 5.41 -1.43
CA ARG A 43 4.16 6.11 -2.41
C ARG A 43 2.70 5.73 -2.29
N MET A 44 2.40 4.46 -2.02
CA MET A 44 1.04 3.99 -1.76
C MET A 44 0.44 4.63 -0.51
N LYS A 45 1.22 4.79 0.56
CA LYS A 45 0.81 5.52 1.77
C LYS A 45 0.49 6.99 1.49
N LEU A 46 1.29 7.66 0.65
CA LEU A 46 0.98 9.03 0.20
C LEU A 46 -0.34 9.11 -0.58
N LEU A 47 -0.67 8.11 -1.40
CA LEU A 47 -1.96 8.06 -2.11
C LEU A 47 -3.14 7.87 -1.14
N GLU A 48 -2.97 7.06 -0.10
CA GLU A 48 -3.95 6.91 0.97
C GLU A 48 -4.17 8.23 1.72
N GLU A 49 -3.09 8.88 2.14
CA GLU A 49 -3.15 10.17 2.84
C GLU A 49 -3.79 11.24 1.95
N ALA A 50 -3.41 11.28 0.67
CA ALA A 50 -4.02 12.17 -0.31
C ALA A 50 -5.52 11.91 -0.39
N PHE A 51 -5.96 10.68 -0.63
CA PHE A 51 -7.39 10.34 -0.71
C PHE A 51 -8.16 10.79 0.54
N VAL A 52 -7.64 10.42 1.72
CA VAL A 52 -8.31 10.67 3.00
C VAL A 52 -8.45 12.17 3.30
N ILE A 53 -7.52 12.99 2.84
CA ILE A 53 -7.55 14.44 3.06
C ILE A 53 -8.33 15.16 1.96
N THR A 54 -8.04 14.86 0.69
CA THR A 54 -8.58 15.62 -0.44
C THR A 54 -10.05 15.33 -0.67
N ASP A 55 -10.51 14.10 -0.47
CA ASP A 55 -11.91 13.73 -0.71
C ASP A 55 -12.90 14.56 0.15
N PRO A 56 -12.79 14.56 1.50
CA PRO A 56 -13.67 15.38 2.33
C PRO A 56 -13.46 16.88 2.11
N LEU A 57 -12.23 17.31 1.80
CA LEU A 57 -11.93 18.72 1.55
C LEU A 57 -12.63 19.21 0.28
N LEU A 58 -12.48 18.50 -0.84
CA LEU A 58 -13.13 18.86 -2.10
C LEU A 58 -14.64 18.77 -1.95
N THR A 59 -15.16 17.71 -1.33
CA THR A 59 -16.60 17.57 -1.10
C THR A 59 -17.15 18.72 -0.25
N GLY A 60 -16.43 19.12 0.81
CA GLY A 60 -16.81 20.25 1.66
C GLY A 60 -16.80 21.59 0.90
N VAL A 61 -15.75 21.87 0.13
CA VAL A 61 -15.62 23.11 -0.67
C VAL A 61 -16.75 23.21 -1.70
N PHE A 62 -17.03 22.14 -2.44
CA PHE A 62 -18.10 22.14 -3.44
C PHE A 62 -19.48 22.26 -2.79
N SER A 63 -19.71 21.59 -1.66
CA SER A 63 -20.97 21.70 -0.91
C SER A 63 -21.20 23.12 -0.38
N ALA A 64 -20.14 23.81 0.07
CA ALA A 64 -20.24 25.19 0.53
C ALA A 64 -20.45 26.18 -0.62
N ALA A 65 -19.76 25.99 -1.75
CA ALA A 65 -19.87 26.85 -2.92
C ALA A 65 -21.27 26.77 -3.57
N GLU A 66 -21.90 25.60 -3.54
CA GLU A 66 -23.23 25.36 -4.12
C GLU A 66 -24.31 25.18 -3.04
N ALA A 67 -24.14 25.79 -1.86
CA ALA A 67 -25.04 25.61 -0.74
C ALA A 67 -26.51 25.87 -1.11
N GLU A 68 -26.79 26.86 -1.96
CA GLU A 68 -28.15 27.15 -2.43
C GLU A 68 -28.80 25.94 -3.11
N LYS A 69 -28.12 25.32 -4.09
CA LYS A 69 -28.64 24.13 -4.80
C LYS A 69 -28.64 22.87 -3.93
N VAL A 70 -27.56 22.65 -3.18
CA VAL A 70 -27.44 21.47 -2.30
C VAL A 70 -28.54 21.46 -1.23
N PHE A 71 -28.92 22.65 -0.74
CA PHE A 71 -29.94 22.81 0.28
C PHE A 71 -31.30 23.31 -0.24
N GLU A 72 -31.55 23.30 -1.56
CA GLU A 72 -32.90 23.48 -2.12
C GLU A 72 -33.90 22.48 -1.49
N LYS A 73 -33.42 21.25 -1.25
CA LYS A 73 -34.13 20.21 -0.48
C LYS A 73 -33.28 19.85 0.73
N PRO A 74 -33.36 20.61 1.82
CA PRO A 74 -32.36 20.54 2.90
C PRO A 74 -32.33 19.16 3.57
N ALA A 75 -33.49 18.51 3.72
CA ALA A 75 -33.56 17.15 4.26
C ALA A 75 -32.89 16.11 3.34
N LEU A 76 -33.05 16.23 2.01
CA LEU A 76 -32.42 15.34 1.04
C LEU A 76 -30.91 15.57 0.98
N GLY A 77 -30.48 16.83 0.89
CA GLY A 77 -29.07 17.23 0.88
C GLY A 77 -28.33 16.75 2.12
N ALA A 78 -28.88 17.03 3.30
CA ALA A 78 -28.31 16.56 4.57
C ALA A 78 -28.26 15.02 4.64
N GLY A 79 -29.31 14.33 4.19
CA GLY A 79 -29.34 12.86 4.15
C GLY A 79 -28.24 12.26 3.26
N ILE A 80 -28.04 12.83 2.07
CA ILE A 80 -26.98 12.37 1.14
C ILE A 80 -25.58 12.65 1.71
N LEU A 81 -25.36 13.84 2.29
CA LEU A 81 -24.07 14.19 2.90
C LEU A 81 -23.74 13.30 4.11
N LEU A 82 -24.74 12.98 4.94
CA LEU A 82 -24.57 12.05 6.05
C LEU A 82 -24.27 10.63 5.58
N ALA A 83 -24.99 10.14 4.56
CA ALA A 83 -24.74 8.83 3.97
C ALA A 83 -23.33 8.75 3.36
N TYR A 84 -22.90 9.80 2.66
CA TYR A 84 -21.54 9.93 2.14
C TYR A 84 -20.50 9.92 3.26
N ALA A 85 -20.67 10.72 4.30
CA ALA A 85 -19.72 10.79 5.41
C ALA A 85 -19.60 9.44 6.15
N ALA A 86 -20.73 8.78 6.41
CA ALA A 86 -20.75 7.46 7.02
C ALA A 86 -20.05 6.41 6.14
N ALA A 87 -20.34 6.42 4.83
CA ALA A 87 -19.69 5.53 3.88
C ALA A 87 -18.18 5.80 3.79
N PHE A 88 -17.77 7.07 3.76
CA PHE A 88 -16.36 7.46 3.74
C PHE A 88 -15.62 6.95 4.99
N ILE A 89 -16.16 7.18 6.18
CA ILE A 89 -15.55 6.70 7.44
C ILE A 89 -15.44 5.17 7.42
N LEU A 90 -16.52 4.46 7.12
CA LEU A 90 -16.53 3.00 7.17
C LEU A 90 -15.67 2.36 6.07
N LEU A 91 -15.71 2.89 4.84
CA LEU A 91 -15.04 2.30 3.69
C LEU A 91 -13.60 2.77 3.56
N ALA A 92 -13.34 4.09 3.59
CA ALA A 92 -12.01 4.64 3.41
C ALA A 92 -11.16 4.56 4.68
N LEU A 93 -11.70 4.95 5.84
CA LEU A 93 -10.89 5.01 7.07
C LEU A 93 -10.78 3.66 7.77
N VAL A 94 -11.89 2.95 7.95
CA VAL A 94 -11.91 1.67 8.70
C VAL A 94 -11.50 0.51 7.81
N LYS A 95 -12.15 0.33 6.65
CA LYS A 95 -11.90 -0.82 5.76
C LYS A 95 -10.78 -0.60 4.74
N LYS A 96 -10.25 0.62 4.59
CA LYS A 96 -9.21 0.97 3.60
C LYS A 96 -9.58 0.57 2.16
N ASN A 97 -10.88 0.59 1.85
CA ASN A 97 -11.44 0.28 0.55
C ASN A 97 -11.82 1.57 -0.19
N TYR A 98 -10.81 2.23 -0.76
CA TYR A 98 -10.96 3.51 -1.45
C TYR A 98 -11.80 3.44 -2.72
N ILE A 99 -11.85 2.29 -3.40
CA ILE A 99 -12.71 2.09 -4.58
C ILE A 99 -14.18 2.14 -4.17
N ALA A 100 -14.54 1.44 -3.09
CA ALA A 100 -15.90 1.47 -2.58
C ALA A 100 -16.28 2.86 -2.06
N ALA A 101 -15.38 3.55 -1.36
CA ALA A 101 -15.59 4.93 -0.92
C ALA A 101 -15.81 5.89 -2.10
N ALA A 102 -14.97 5.81 -3.14
CA ALA A 102 -15.12 6.61 -4.35
C ALA A 102 -16.44 6.31 -5.08
N ALA A 103 -16.85 5.03 -5.17
CA ALA A 103 -18.14 4.68 -5.77
C ALA A 103 -19.32 5.28 -4.99
N PHE A 104 -19.25 5.31 -3.65
CA PHE A 104 -20.27 5.95 -2.81
C PHE A 104 -20.32 7.47 -2.99
N SER A 105 -19.20 8.12 -3.32
CA SER A 105 -19.19 9.56 -3.63
C SER A 105 -20.01 9.92 -4.88
N ALA A 106 -20.38 8.95 -5.72
CA ALA A 106 -21.30 9.17 -6.83
C ALA A 106 -22.71 9.61 -6.38
N LEU A 107 -23.10 9.35 -5.14
CA LEU A 107 -24.35 9.86 -4.57
C LEU A 107 -24.40 11.39 -4.57
N LEU A 108 -23.24 12.06 -4.47
CA LEU A 108 -23.15 13.52 -4.49
C LEU A 108 -23.55 14.11 -5.86
N LEU A 109 -23.51 13.33 -6.94
CA LEU A 109 -23.98 13.76 -8.26
C LEU A 109 -25.49 14.05 -8.30
N ILE A 110 -26.25 13.46 -7.37
CA ILE A 110 -27.68 13.75 -7.22
C ILE A 110 -27.89 15.20 -6.74
N LEU A 111 -26.92 15.77 -6.03
CA LEU A 111 -26.97 17.13 -5.51
C LEU A 111 -26.57 18.16 -6.58
N ASP A 112 -25.43 17.94 -7.25
CA ASP A 112 -24.99 18.77 -8.38
C ASP A 112 -24.01 17.96 -9.27
N LEU A 113 -24.10 18.14 -10.59
CA LEU A 113 -23.23 17.46 -11.56
C LEU A 113 -21.75 17.83 -11.39
N ARG A 114 -21.42 19.00 -10.82
CA ARG A 114 -20.05 19.46 -10.55
C ARG A 114 -19.30 18.54 -9.60
N PHE A 115 -20.00 17.76 -8.77
CA PHE A 115 -19.39 16.69 -7.97
C PHE A 115 -18.76 15.56 -8.82
N ALA A 116 -18.95 15.57 -10.16
CA ALA A 116 -18.23 14.69 -11.07
C ALA A 116 -16.71 14.95 -11.06
N ILE A 117 -16.29 16.19 -10.78
CA ILE A 117 -14.87 16.56 -10.71
C ILE A 117 -14.18 15.85 -9.53
N PRO A 118 -14.62 16.04 -8.25
CA PRO A 118 -14.03 15.32 -7.13
C PRO A 118 -14.21 13.80 -7.25
N LEU A 119 -15.35 13.32 -7.79
CA LEU A 119 -15.56 11.89 -8.05
C LEU A 119 -14.48 11.31 -8.98
N ALA A 120 -14.22 11.95 -10.13
CA ALA A 120 -13.23 11.49 -11.09
C ALA A 120 -11.81 11.49 -10.49
N PHE A 121 -11.50 12.51 -9.68
CA PHE A 121 -10.24 12.60 -8.95
C PHE A 121 -10.08 11.45 -7.93
N ASN A 122 -11.11 11.20 -7.12
CA ASN A 122 -11.13 10.11 -6.14
C ASN A 122 -11.00 8.74 -6.79
N ILE A 123 -11.70 8.51 -7.90
CA ILE A 123 -11.58 7.26 -8.69
C ILE A 123 -10.15 7.09 -9.17
N SER A 124 -9.51 8.15 -9.67
CA SER A 124 -8.14 8.09 -10.17
C SER A 124 -7.14 7.72 -9.07
N ILE A 125 -7.24 8.33 -7.89
CA ILE A 125 -6.40 7.99 -6.73
C ILE A 125 -6.68 6.56 -6.26
N ALA A 126 -7.95 6.17 -6.11
CA ALA A 126 -8.34 4.84 -5.66
C ALA A 126 -7.88 3.75 -6.63
N ALA A 127 -7.96 3.99 -7.93
CA ALA A 127 -7.46 3.09 -8.96
C ALA A 127 -5.93 2.97 -8.91
N ALA A 128 -5.22 4.10 -8.80
CA ALA A 128 -3.76 4.11 -8.66
C ALA A 128 -3.31 3.34 -7.40
N TYR A 129 -3.99 3.54 -6.27
CA TYR A 129 -3.77 2.79 -5.03
C TYR A 129 -4.00 1.29 -5.26
N SER A 130 -5.16 0.91 -5.79
CA SER A 130 -5.54 -0.51 -6.00
C SER A 130 -4.56 -1.25 -6.92
N ILE A 131 -4.10 -0.60 -8.00
CA ILE A 131 -3.12 -1.19 -8.92
C ILE A 131 -1.79 -1.43 -8.20
N ARG A 132 -1.31 -0.44 -7.42
CA ARG A 132 -0.04 -0.55 -6.68
C ARG A 132 -0.13 -1.59 -5.57
N ASP A 133 -1.20 -1.59 -4.79
CA ASP A 133 -1.44 -2.58 -3.74
C ASP A 133 -1.49 -4.01 -4.29
N LYS A 134 -2.20 -4.23 -5.40
CA LYS A 134 -2.22 -5.54 -6.08
C LYS A 134 -0.86 -5.98 -6.59
N ARG A 135 0.01 -5.05 -7.01
CA ARG A 135 1.38 -5.38 -7.42
C ARG A 135 2.23 -5.75 -6.21
N LEU A 136 2.21 -4.94 -5.16
CA LEU A 136 2.98 -5.16 -3.94
C LEU A 136 2.62 -6.46 -3.23
N LYS A 137 1.33 -6.85 -3.21
CA LYS A 137 0.87 -8.12 -2.63
C LYS A 137 1.40 -9.38 -3.33
N LYS A 138 1.97 -9.25 -4.53
CA LYS A 138 2.60 -10.37 -5.24
C LYS A 138 4.04 -10.65 -4.78
N HIS A 139 4.65 -9.74 -4.04
CA HIS A 139 6.04 -9.88 -3.58
C HIS A 139 6.11 -10.49 -2.18
N ASP A 140 7.10 -11.36 -1.96
CA ASP A 140 7.35 -11.99 -0.67
C ASP A 140 7.69 -10.95 0.40
N GLY A 141 7.06 -11.07 1.58
CA GLY A 141 7.30 -10.18 2.70
C GLY A 141 6.43 -8.93 2.74
N TYR A 142 5.43 -8.80 1.87
CA TYR A 142 4.36 -7.80 2.04
C TYR A 142 3.72 -7.94 3.44
N PRO A 143 3.43 -6.84 4.15
CA PRO A 143 3.65 -5.43 3.76
C PRO A 143 5.02 -4.85 4.18
N ALA A 144 5.85 -5.61 4.90
CA ALA A 144 7.05 -5.09 5.56
C ALA A 144 8.30 -5.01 4.68
N PHE A 145 8.47 -5.96 3.73
CA PHE A 145 9.60 -6.06 2.80
C PHE A 145 10.96 -5.99 3.51
N LEU A 146 11.35 -7.07 4.20
CA LEU A 146 12.57 -7.13 5.00
C LEU A 146 13.78 -7.59 4.17
N ASP A 147 14.91 -6.90 4.37
CA ASP A 147 16.19 -7.28 3.80
C ASP A 147 16.75 -8.55 4.46
N ILE A 148 17.66 -9.22 3.75
CA ILE A 148 18.56 -10.21 4.31
C ILE A 148 19.81 -9.47 4.78
N GLN A 149 20.11 -9.56 6.08
CA GLN A 149 21.33 -9.01 6.64
C GLN A 149 22.53 -9.88 6.25
N MET A 150 23.47 -9.31 5.50
CA MET A 150 24.71 -9.97 5.10
C MET A 150 25.81 -9.69 6.11
N THR A 151 26.49 -10.75 6.57
CA THR A 151 27.74 -10.67 7.34
C THR A 151 28.84 -11.32 6.51
N PHE A 152 30.04 -10.75 6.49
CA PHE A 152 31.16 -11.32 5.73
C PHE A 152 32.16 -11.93 6.70
N ASP A 153 32.56 -13.17 6.44
CA ASP A 153 33.61 -13.88 7.18
C ASP A 153 34.71 -14.32 6.20
N ARG A 154 35.97 -14.17 6.63
CA ARG A 154 37.15 -14.59 5.85
C ARG A 154 37.44 -16.08 5.99
N GLY A 155 36.82 -16.76 6.95
CA GLY A 155 36.88 -18.21 7.11
C GLY A 155 36.12 -18.95 6.00
N THR A 156 36.34 -20.25 5.93
CA THR A 156 35.47 -21.19 5.19
C THR A 156 34.23 -21.51 6.01
N GLU A 157 33.14 -21.90 5.35
CA GLU A 157 31.93 -22.33 6.05
C GLU A 157 32.26 -23.44 7.07
N PRO A 158 31.79 -23.32 8.33
CA PRO A 158 31.96 -24.40 9.30
C PRO A 158 31.24 -25.64 8.77
N GLN A 159 32.00 -26.71 8.51
CA GLN A 159 31.38 -27.99 8.19
C GLN A 159 30.56 -28.42 9.40
N GLU A 160 29.24 -28.57 9.24
CA GLU A 160 28.42 -29.24 10.24
C GLU A 160 28.98 -30.64 10.44
N ASN A 161 29.74 -30.83 11.52
CA ASN A 161 30.06 -32.14 12.05
C ASN A 161 28.72 -32.81 12.41
N LYS A 162 28.14 -33.54 11.46
CA LYS A 162 27.14 -34.56 11.76
C LYS A 162 27.86 -35.58 12.64
N GLY A 163 27.64 -35.42 13.94
CA GLY A 163 28.42 -36.01 15.02
C GLY A 163 29.05 -37.35 14.68
N GLU A 164 30.37 -37.40 14.81
CA GLU A 164 31.05 -38.63 15.22
C GLU A 164 30.34 -39.14 16.48
N LYS A 165 29.47 -40.14 16.29
CA LYS A 165 29.14 -41.06 17.36
C LYS A 165 30.38 -41.88 17.61
N ILE A 166 31.16 -41.48 18.62
CA ILE A 166 32.08 -42.38 19.32
C ILE A 166 31.24 -43.39 20.11
#